data_AF-A0A9D7QTA8-F1
#
_entry.id   AF-A0A9D7QTA8-F1
#
_cell.length_a   1.000
_cell.length_b   1.000
_cell.length_c   1.000
_cell.angle_alpha   90.00
_cell.angle_beta   90.00
_cell.angle_gamma   90.00
#
_symmetry.space_group_name_H-M   'P 1'
#
loop_
_entity.id
_entity.type
_entity.pdbx_description
1 polymer ?
#
loop_
_entity_poly.entity_id
_entity_poly.type
_entity_poly.pdbx_seq_one_letter_code
_entity_poly.pdbx_strand_id
1 'polypeptide(L)'
;MGQTSKSDLHDLSYFNYGGNKKESAAKDYIRFYQTYISGIRGQECPMYPSCSNYGLKTFSETNFASALIMTSDRLLRCGHDHDNYSLTLRKNGFKALDYPAYDTPKIELYYSRNSYYFAYSDTIRDDSTFLFIKKLINTEYYQEALLEVMRIEFHLNTFNIDLFINKVICLKAIGEYEKALFEYETKCPAEYKSNTELAFQIALIQYKLQNYDNALLSNSRALESCADTFCKPKIILLNGLLYAYKCDWQNSMLAYKSLSQFDSYTQISNTNFLLSKKANQLKNKSPSLAGVLSIMPGLGYAYSGHKQTAISSLLVNGLLAYATYTSFKNENYGMGILTGVFNLSFYIGNIYGATISAKRFNQQQQESIIKKLEYSSHF
;
A
#
# COMPACT_ATOMS: atom_id res chain seq x y z
N MET A 1 -23.88 -34.35 -2.29
CA MET A 1 -24.01 -32.97 -1.77
C MET A 1 -22.60 -32.47 -1.46
N GLY A 2 -22.01 -31.74 -2.41
CA GLY A 2 -20.61 -31.36 -2.38
C GLY A 2 -20.34 -30.24 -1.38
N GLN A 3 -19.37 -30.47 -0.51
CA GLN A 3 -18.75 -29.45 0.33
C GLN A 3 -17.99 -28.47 -0.59
N THR A 4 -18.49 -27.25 -0.74
CA THR A 4 -17.71 -26.13 -1.26
C THR A 4 -16.72 -25.71 -0.19
N SER A 5 -15.45 -26.03 -0.38
CA SER A 5 -14.34 -25.59 0.47
C SER A 5 -14.18 -24.07 0.36
N LYS A 6 -13.92 -23.42 1.50
CA LYS A 6 -13.53 -22.01 1.65
C LYS A 6 -12.20 -21.64 0.93
N SER A 7 -11.64 -22.52 0.09
CA SER A 7 -10.36 -22.35 -0.61
C SER A 7 -10.42 -21.47 -1.85
N ASP A 8 -11.62 -21.23 -2.40
CA ASP A 8 -11.74 -20.73 -3.78
C ASP A 8 -11.94 -19.20 -3.87
N LEU A 9 -12.09 -18.52 -2.73
CA LEU A 9 -12.25 -17.05 -2.68
C LEU A 9 -10.93 -16.27 -2.85
N HIS A 10 -9.77 -16.93 -2.74
CA HIS A 10 -8.46 -16.30 -2.95
C HIS A 10 -7.90 -16.45 -4.39
N ASP A 11 -8.59 -17.18 -5.28
CA ASP A 11 -8.20 -17.33 -6.70
C ASP A 11 -8.76 -16.26 -7.63
N LEU A 12 -9.50 -15.30 -7.08
CA LEU A 12 -9.71 -14.02 -7.75
C LEU A 12 -8.39 -13.24 -7.70
N SER A 13 -7.52 -13.48 -8.69
CA SER A 13 -6.54 -12.45 -9.02
C SER A 13 -7.34 -11.17 -9.26
N TYR A 14 -7.02 -10.08 -8.56
CA TYR A 14 -7.67 -8.78 -8.76
C TYR A 14 -7.58 -8.25 -10.21
N PHE A 15 -6.83 -8.97 -11.04
CA PHE A 15 -6.68 -8.80 -12.48
C PHE A 15 -7.79 -9.43 -13.34
N ASN A 16 -8.59 -10.35 -12.79
CA ASN A 16 -9.54 -11.17 -13.55
C ASN A 16 -10.99 -10.65 -13.58
N TYR A 17 -11.29 -9.44 -13.10
CA TYR A 17 -12.67 -8.95 -13.09
C TYR A 17 -12.98 -7.89 -14.17
N GLY A 18 -13.84 -8.28 -15.12
CA GLY A 18 -15.10 -7.58 -15.43
C GLY A 18 -15.03 -6.24 -16.16
N GLY A 19 -15.12 -6.27 -17.48
CA GLY A 19 -15.49 -5.14 -18.33
C GLY A 19 -15.33 -5.49 -19.79
N ASN A 20 -16.23 -5.04 -20.67
CA ASN A 20 -16.20 -5.24 -22.13
C ASN A 20 -14.86 -4.75 -22.73
N LYS A 21 -13.84 -5.62 -22.72
CA LYS A 21 -12.47 -5.30 -23.09
C LYS A 21 -12.23 -5.76 -24.52
N LYS A 22 -12.14 -4.82 -25.47
CA LYS A 22 -11.85 -5.02 -26.90
C LYS A 22 -10.92 -6.21 -27.15
N GLU A 23 -11.37 -7.25 -27.83
CA GLU A 23 -10.49 -8.34 -28.26
C GLU A 23 -9.36 -7.79 -29.13
N SER A 24 -8.14 -8.29 -28.92
CA SER A 24 -6.97 -7.91 -29.70
C SER A 24 -6.06 -9.11 -29.85
N ALA A 25 -5.44 -9.27 -31.02
CA ALA A 25 -4.52 -10.38 -31.29
C ALA A 25 -3.39 -10.45 -30.24
N ALA A 26 -2.96 -9.31 -29.71
CA ALA A 26 -1.97 -9.25 -28.62
C ALA A 26 -2.41 -10.01 -27.37
N LYS A 27 -3.70 -9.98 -27.02
CA LYS A 27 -4.23 -10.75 -25.88
C LYS A 27 -4.14 -12.26 -26.13
N ASP A 28 -4.44 -12.69 -27.34
CA ASP A 28 -4.41 -14.10 -27.71
C ASP A 28 -2.98 -14.64 -27.66
N TYR A 29 -2.00 -13.88 -28.15
CA TYR A 29 -0.59 -14.24 -28.04
C TYR A 29 -0.11 -14.29 -26.59
N ILE A 30 -0.53 -13.34 -25.73
CA ILE A 30 -0.13 -13.37 -24.33
C ILE A 30 -0.79 -14.55 -23.59
N ARG A 31 -2.06 -14.86 -23.88
CA ARG A 31 -2.73 -16.04 -23.34
C ARG A 31 -2.05 -17.32 -23.81
N PHE A 32 -1.69 -17.43 -25.08
CA PHE A 32 -0.91 -18.55 -25.60
C PHE A 32 0.42 -18.71 -24.83
N TYR A 33 1.16 -17.62 -24.63
CA TYR A 33 2.37 -17.64 -23.80
C TYR A 33 2.10 -18.14 -22.37
N GLN A 34 1.03 -17.66 -21.72
CA GLN A 34 0.66 -18.06 -20.37
C GLN A 34 0.26 -19.54 -20.27
N THR A 35 -0.44 -20.07 -21.27
CA THR A 35 -0.92 -21.45 -21.27
C THR A 35 0.19 -22.43 -21.60
N TYR A 36 1.04 -22.11 -22.59
CA TYR A 36 1.95 -23.11 -23.18
C TYR A 36 3.44 -22.88 -22.87
N ILE A 37 3.84 -21.65 -22.52
CA ILE A 37 5.28 -21.31 -22.43
C ILE A 37 5.69 -20.98 -21.00
N SER A 38 4.89 -20.22 -20.24
CA SER A 38 5.34 -19.69 -18.94
C SER A 38 5.67 -20.77 -17.91
N GLY A 39 5.03 -21.94 -17.97
CA GLY A 39 5.29 -23.06 -17.06
C GLY A 39 6.63 -23.77 -17.28
N ILE A 40 7.27 -23.58 -18.44
CA ILE A 40 8.52 -24.27 -18.81
C ILE A 40 9.73 -23.68 -18.08
N ARG A 41 9.67 -22.39 -17.70
CA ARG A 41 10.85 -21.63 -17.22
C ARG A 41 11.31 -21.98 -15.80
N GLY A 42 10.60 -22.79 -15.03
CA GLY A 42 10.95 -23.21 -13.66
C GLY A 42 10.96 -22.08 -12.61
N GLN A 43 11.16 -20.84 -13.02
CA GLN A 43 11.11 -19.63 -12.21
C GLN A 43 9.91 -18.76 -12.58
N GLU A 44 9.19 -18.31 -11.57
CA GLU A 44 8.08 -17.38 -11.73
C GLU A 44 8.53 -15.93 -11.80
N CYS A 45 7.72 -15.08 -12.43
CA CYS A 45 7.93 -13.64 -12.39
C CYS A 45 7.96 -13.15 -10.91
N PRO A 46 8.98 -12.38 -10.50
CA PRO A 46 9.11 -11.89 -9.13
C PRO A 46 8.19 -10.70 -8.83
N MET A 47 7.44 -10.23 -9.83
CA MET A 47 6.61 -9.03 -9.72
C MET A 47 5.13 -9.37 -9.78
N TYR A 48 4.30 -8.55 -9.13
CA TYR A 48 2.85 -8.66 -9.12
C TYR A 48 2.20 -7.37 -9.65
N PRO A 49 1.29 -7.47 -10.64
CA PRO A 49 1.05 -8.64 -11.49
C PRO A 49 2.33 -9.12 -12.20
N SER A 50 2.36 -10.37 -12.64
CA SER A 50 3.44 -10.87 -13.52
C SER A 50 3.55 -10.01 -14.78
N CYS A 51 4.71 -10.01 -15.46
CA CYS A 51 4.88 -9.22 -16.69
C CYS A 51 3.85 -9.55 -17.77
N SER A 52 3.46 -10.83 -17.92
CA SER A 52 2.42 -11.24 -18.86
C SER A 52 1.05 -10.72 -18.46
N ASN A 53 0.69 -10.78 -17.17
CA ASN A 53 -0.55 -10.20 -16.68
C ASN A 53 -0.56 -8.68 -16.84
N TYR A 54 0.52 -7.99 -16.47
CA TYR A 54 0.69 -6.56 -16.70
C TYR A 54 0.41 -6.21 -18.18
N GLY A 55 1.01 -6.95 -19.11
CA GLY A 55 0.76 -6.81 -20.54
C GLY A 55 -0.70 -7.03 -20.91
N LEU A 56 -1.34 -8.11 -20.43
CA LEU A 56 -2.77 -8.34 -20.68
C LEU A 56 -3.63 -7.15 -20.28
N LYS A 57 -3.36 -6.56 -19.12
CA LYS A 57 -4.11 -5.38 -18.66
C LYS A 57 -3.87 -4.18 -19.55
N THR A 58 -2.62 -3.81 -19.82
CA THR A 58 -2.33 -2.64 -20.66
C THR A 58 -2.88 -2.79 -22.07
N PHE A 59 -2.75 -3.96 -22.71
CA PHE A 59 -3.36 -4.25 -24.01
C PHE A 59 -4.90 -4.35 -23.97
N SER A 60 -5.50 -4.50 -22.79
CA SER A 60 -6.95 -4.52 -22.62
C SER A 60 -7.59 -3.16 -22.34
N GLU A 61 -6.82 -2.23 -21.77
CA GLU A 61 -7.32 -0.95 -21.25
C GLU A 61 -6.77 0.25 -22.03
N THR A 62 -5.74 0.06 -22.86
CA THR A 62 -5.11 1.13 -23.65
C THR A 62 -4.96 0.75 -25.11
N ASN A 63 -4.54 1.69 -25.96
CA ASN A 63 -4.25 1.40 -27.37
C ASN A 63 -2.97 0.55 -27.52
N PHE A 64 -2.82 -0.11 -28.68
CA PHE A 64 -1.71 -1.04 -28.94
C PHE A 64 -0.32 -0.40 -28.73
N ALA A 65 -0.10 0.83 -29.18
CA ALA A 65 1.19 1.49 -29.08
C ALA A 65 1.55 1.81 -27.62
N SER A 66 0.61 2.38 -26.86
CA SER A 66 0.78 2.64 -25.43
C SER A 66 1.03 1.35 -24.65
N ALA A 67 0.25 0.30 -24.92
CA ALA A 67 0.42 -0.99 -24.28
C ALA A 67 1.79 -1.62 -24.57
N LEU A 68 2.27 -1.52 -25.81
CA LEU A 68 3.59 -1.99 -26.21
C LEU A 68 4.70 -1.24 -25.47
N ILE A 69 4.63 0.09 -25.42
CA ILE A 69 5.58 0.95 -24.69
C ILE A 69 5.64 0.59 -23.21
N MET A 70 4.48 0.49 -22.54
CA MET A 70 4.39 0.18 -21.11
C MET A 70 4.87 -1.25 -20.80
N THR A 71 4.58 -2.20 -21.70
CA THR A 71 5.05 -3.58 -21.55
C THR A 71 6.56 -3.68 -21.77
N SER A 72 7.11 -2.96 -22.77
CA SER A 72 8.56 -2.87 -22.98
C SER A 72 9.27 -2.26 -21.77
N ASP A 73 8.76 -1.15 -21.23
CA ASP A 73 9.24 -0.58 -19.96
C ASP A 73 9.23 -1.63 -18.82
N ARG A 74 8.10 -2.29 -18.62
CA ARG A 74 7.93 -3.33 -17.60
C ARG A 74 8.97 -4.43 -17.73
N LEU A 75 9.28 -4.86 -18.95
CA LEU A 75 10.29 -5.88 -19.22
C LEU A 75 11.71 -5.38 -18.90
N LEU A 76 12.03 -4.12 -19.16
CA LEU A 76 13.32 -3.51 -18.79
C LEU A 76 13.55 -3.47 -17.28
N ARG A 77 12.48 -3.44 -16.48
CA ARG A 77 12.50 -3.34 -15.02
C ARG A 77 12.34 -4.68 -14.29
N CYS A 78 12.00 -5.74 -15.02
CA CYS A 78 11.61 -6.99 -14.40
C CYS A 78 12.80 -7.73 -13.78
N GLY A 79 12.67 -8.10 -12.51
CA GLY A 79 13.61 -9.03 -11.85
C GLY A 79 14.84 -8.37 -11.23
N HIS A 80 14.79 -7.07 -11.01
CA HIS A 80 15.87 -6.35 -10.34
C HIS A 80 15.35 -5.07 -9.66
N ASP A 81 16.24 -4.36 -8.95
CA ASP A 81 15.93 -3.11 -8.24
C ASP A 81 14.75 -3.27 -7.24
N HIS A 82 14.61 -4.44 -6.60
CA HIS A 82 13.46 -4.82 -5.75
C HIS A 82 13.18 -3.87 -4.59
N ASP A 83 14.22 -3.21 -4.07
CA ASP A 83 14.12 -2.21 -2.99
C ASP A 83 13.26 -1.00 -3.39
N ASN A 84 13.03 -0.80 -4.69
CA ASN A 84 12.19 0.26 -5.24
C ASN A 84 10.73 -0.18 -5.44
N TYR A 85 10.26 -1.23 -4.77
CA TYR A 85 8.87 -1.69 -4.88
C TYR A 85 8.31 -2.07 -3.51
N SER A 86 7.01 -1.84 -3.32
CA SER A 86 6.30 -2.39 -2.17
C SER A 86 6.14 -3.90 -2.33
N LEU A 87 6.06 -4.63 -1.22
CA LEU A 87 5.87 -6.08 -1.23
C LEU A 87 4.39 -6.45 -1.19
N THR A 88 4.05 -7.54 -1.85
CA THR A 88 2.77 -8.26 -1.70
C THR A 88 3.06 -9.73 -1.42
N LEU A 89 2.27 -10.35 -0.55
CA LEU A 89 2.37 -11.79 -0.26
C LEU A 89 1.32 -12.55 -1.10
N ARG A 90 1.78 -13.48 -1.94
CA ARG A 90 0.91 -14.35 -2.75
C ARG A 90 1.14 -15.81 -2.37
N LYS A 91 0.31 -16.72 -2.90
CA LYS A 91 0.43 -18.18 -2.69
C LYS A 91 1.87 -18.69 -2.90
N ASN A 92 2.58 -18.12 -3.87
CA ASN A 92 3.93 -18.55 -4.27
C ASN A 92 5.03 -17.64 -3.67
N GLY A 93 4.75 -16.98 -2.55
CA GLY A 93 5.69 -16.14 -1.80
C GLY A 93 5.56 -14.63 -2.07
N PHE A 94 6.56 -13.89 -1.61
CA PHE A 94 6.64 -12.44 -1.76
C PHE A 94 6.89 -12.05 -3.22
N LYS A 95 6.22 -10.99 -3.67
CA LYS A 95 6.39 -10.39 -5.00
C LYS A 95 6.50 -8.87 -4.88
N ALA A 96 7.21 -8.26 -5.82
CA ALA A 96 7.29 -6.80 -5.96
C ALA A 96 6.02 -6.25 -6.63
N LEU A 97 5.26 -5.43 -5.91
CA LEU A 97 4.01 -4.82 -6.38
C LEU A 97 4.30 -3.66 -7.34
N ASP A 98 3.82 -3.77 -8.59
CA ASP A 98 3.99 -2.74 -9.61
C ASP A 98 2.87 -2.79 -10.66
N TYR A 99 1.93 -1.85 -10.55
CA TYR A 99 0.81 -1.66 -11.46
C TYR A 99 1.16 -0.64 -12.56
N PRO A 100 0.41 -0.63 -13.68
CA PRO A 100 0.51 0.45 -14.67
C PRO A 100 0.31 1.81 -14.00
N ALA A 101 1.04 2.84 -14.43
CA ALA A 101 1.04 4.14 -13.74
C ALA A 101 -0.31 4.88 -13.74
N TYR A 102 -1.27 4.45 -14.57
CA TYR A 102 -2.64 4.99 -14.59
C TYR A 102 -3.59 4.26 -13.63
N ASP A 103 -3.14 3.22 -12.93
CA ASP A 103 -3.95 2.40 -12.04
C ASP A 103 -3.32 2.31 -10.65
N THR A 104 -4.17 2.24 -9.63
CA THR A 104 -3.75 2.19 -8.22
C THR A 104 -4.04 0.81 -7.64
N PRO A 105 -3.05 0.10 -7.07
CA PRO A 105 -3.28 -1.19 -6.46
C PRO A 105 -4.19 -1.05 -5.23
N LYS A 106 -5.05 -2.05 -5.00
CA LYS A 106 -5.88 -2.12 -3.80
C LYS A 106 -5.02 -2.21 -2.53
N ILE A 107 -5.51 -1.63 -1.43
CA ILE A 107 -4.80 -1.57 -0.14
C ILE A 107 -4.44 -2.97 0.37
N GLU A 108 -5.35 -3.94 0.23
CA GLU A 108 -5.18 -5.34 0.63
C GLU A 108 -3.98 -6.05 -0.06
N LEU A 109 -3.48 -5.52 -1.18
CA LEU A 109 -2.31 -6.09 -1.85
C LEU A 109 -1.00 -5.71 -1.17
N TYR A 110 -0.96 -4.62 -0.41
CA TYR A 110 0.25 -4.24 0.31
C TYR A 110 0.46 -5.19 1.48
N TYR A 111 1.65 -5.78 1.56
CA TYR A 111 2.03 -6.58 2.70
C TYR A 111 2.16 -5.70 3.96
N SER A 112 1.40 -6.04 5.00
CA SER A 112 1.49 -5.47 6.34
C SER A 112 1.78 -6.57 7.36
N ARG A 113 2.48 -6.22 8.45
CA ARG A 113 2.70 -7.13 9.59
C ARG A 113 1.43 -7.23 10.44
N ASN A 114 1.24 -8.35 11.13
CA ASN A 114 0.15 -8.51 12.12
C ASN A 114 0.24 -7.43 13.21
N SER A 115 -0.91 -6.84 13.54
CA SER A 115 -1.11 -5.93 14.67
C SER A 115 -1.82 -6.67 15.81
N TYR A 116 -1.41 -6.42 17.05
CA TYR A 116 -2.06 -6.94 18.25
C TYR A 116 -3.02 -5.90 18.81
N TYR A 117 -4.23 -6.33 19.20
CA TYR A 117 -5.25 -5.45 19.78
C TYR A 117 -5.61 -5.93 21.18
N PHE A 118 -5.76 -4.98 22.09
CA PHE A 118 -6.04 -5.26 23.51
C PHE A 118 -7.42 -4.72 23.87
N ALA A 119 -8.05 -5.37 24.85
CA ALA A 119 -9.34 -4.94 25.36
C ALA A 119 -9.25 -3.56 26.02
N TYR A 120 -10.31 -2.77 25.91
CA TYR A 120 -10.45 -1.59 26.72
C TYR A 120 -10.79 -1.98 28.16
N SER A 121 -10.09 -1.36 29.12
CA SER A 121 -10.40 -1.48 30.54
C SER A 121 -10.33 -0.12 31.21
N ASP A 122 -11.35 0.21 31.98
CA ASP A 122 -11.29 1.23 33.01
C ASP A 122 -10.80 0.61 34.34
N THR A 123 -10.67 1.44 35.37
CA THR A 123 -10.22 1.03 36.71
C THR A 123 -11.35 0.42 37.55
N ILE A 124 -12.57 0.31 36.98
CA ILE A 124 -13.74 -0.21 37.66
C ILE A 124 -13.72 -1.74 37.57
N ARG A 125 -14.13 -2.40 38.65
CA ARG A 125 -14.20 -3.86 38.68
C ARG A 125 -15.37 -4.35 37.84
N ASP A 126 -15.04 -5.01 36.74
CA ASP A 126 -16.01 -5.65 35.86
C ASP A 126 -16.77 -6.82 36.51
N ASP A 127 -17.96 -7.09 35.98
CA ASP A 127 -18.61 -8.39 36.13
C ASP A 127 -17.83 -9.48 35.35
N SER A 128 -18.00 -10.73 35.79
CA SER A 128 -17.50 -11.96 35.18
C SER A 128 -17.67 -12.02 33.66
N THR A 129 -18.80 -11.52 33.14
CA THR A 129 -19.08 -11.51 31.70
C THR A 129 -18.17 -10.55 30.92
N PHE A 130 -17.95 -9.34 31.45
CA PHE A 130 -17.05 -8.35 30.85
C PHE A 130 -15.59 -8.83 30.93
N LEU A 131 -15.19 -9.44 32.05
CA LEU A 131 -13.86 -10.05 32.18
C LEU A 131 -13.61 -11.14 31.12
N PHE A 132 -14.64 -11.93 30.78
CA PHE A 132 -14.52 -12.94 29.73
C PHE A 132 -14.30 -12.33 28.35
N ILE A 133 -15.05 -11.28 27.98
CA ILE A 133 -14.82 -10.55 26.71
C ILE A 133 -13.41 -9.98 26.67
N LYS A 134 -12.96 -9.31 27.74
CA LYS A 134 -11.62 -8.73 27.82
C LYS A 134 -10.55 -9.81 27.66
N LYS A 135 -10.74 -10.98 28.30
CA LYS A 135 -9.86 -12.14 28.13
C LYS A 135 -9.80 -12.58 26.67
N LEU A 136 -10.95 -12.79 26.01
CA LEU A 136 -11.00 -13.22 24.61
C LEU A 136 -10.23 -12.27 23.70
N ILE A 137 -10.46 -10.95 23.82
CA ILE A 137 -9.74 -9.93 23.03
C ILE A 137 -8.24 -10.00 23.28
N ASN A 138 -7.81 -10.05 24.54
CA ASN A 138 -6.39 -10.10 24.90
C ASN A 138 -5.70 -11.42 24.48
N THR A 139 -6.48 -12.46 24.19
CA THR A 139 -6.02 -13.74 23.62
C THR A 139 -6.27 -13.86 22.12
N GLU A 140 -6.61 -12.76 21.44
CA GLU A 140 -6.79 -12.65 19.99
C GLU A 140 -8.02 -13.38 19.40
N TYR A 141 -8.94 -13.84 20.24
CA TYR A 141 -10.23 -14.43 19.83
C TYR A 141 -11.27 -13.32 19.57
N TYR A 142 -10.99 -12.47 18.58
CA TYR A 142 -11.78 -11.25 18.33
C TYR A 142 -13.20 -11.54 17.83
N GLN A 143 -13.40 -12.62 17.06
CA GLN A 143 -14.72 -12.99 16.53
C GLN A 143 -15.62 -13.52 17.64
N GLU A 144 -15.06 -14.34 18.52
CA GLU A 144 -15.72 -14.89 19.70
C GLU A 144 -16.04 -13.75 20.69
N ALA A 145 -15.09 -12.84 20.92
CA ALA A 145 -15.34 -11.64 21.71
C ALA A 145 -16.49 -10.80 21.14
N LEU A 146 -16.52 -10.59 19.82
CA LEU A 146 -17.59 -9.84 19.16
C LEU A 146 -18.95 -10.52 19.30
N LEU A 147 -19.00 -11.85 19.18
CA LEU A 147 -20.23 -12.62 19.40
C LEU A 147 -20.74 -12.46 20.83
N GLU A 148 -19.85 -12.53 21.81
CA GLU A 148 -20.16 -12.31 23.22
C GLU A 148 -20.68 -10.90 23.49
N VAL A 149 -20.05 -9.88 22.89
CA VAL A 149 -20.53 -8.50 22.95
C VAL A 149 -21.95 -8.38 22.37
N MET A 150 -22.19 -8.93 21.19
CA MET A 150 -23.51 -8.90 20.55
C MET A 150 -24.58 -9.62 21.39
N ARG A 151 -24.20 -10.71 22.06
CA ARG A 151 -25.10 -11.42 22.97
C ARG A 151 -25.53 -10.53 24.12
N ILE A 152 -24.60 -9.77 24.72
CA ILE A 152 -24.94 -8.85 25.81
C ILE A 152 -25.79 -7.68 25.30
N GLU A 153 -25.40 -7.06 24.18
CA GLU A 153 -26.17 -5.96 23.56
C GLU A 153 -27.63 -6.36 23.28
N PHE A 154 -27.88 -7.61 22.88
CA PHE A 154 -29.23 -8.10 22.63
C PHE A 154 -30.13 -8.12 23.88
N HIS A 155 -29.54 -8.31 25.07
CA HIS A 155 -30.28 -8.38 26.34
C HIS A 155 -30.28 -7.05 27.11
N LEU A 156 -29.37 -6.12 26.77
CA LEU A 156 -29.29 -4.83 27.42
C LEU A 156 -30.34 -3.87 26.88
N ASN A 157 -31.06 -3.21 27.79
CA ASN A 157 -32.01 -2.14 27.46
C ASN A 157 -31.35 -0.75 27.39
N THR A 158 -30.09 -0.63 27.81
CA THR A 158 -29.36 0.64 27.92
C THR A 158 -28.01 0.55 27.21
N PHE A 159 -27.58 1.67 26.63
CA PHE A 159 -26.27 1.77 25.99
C PHE A 159 -25.15 1.66 27.04
N ASN A 160 -24.16 0.81 26.78
CA ASN A 160 -22.97 0.66 27.62
C ASN A 160 -21.73 1.02 26.79
N ILE A 161 -21.04 2.08 27.19
CA ILE A 161 -19.90 2.63 26.46
C ILE A 161 -18.70 1.68 26.43
N ASP A 162 -18.41 0.97 27.52
CA ASP A 162 -17.25 0.06 27.59
C ASP A 162 -17.45 -1.16 26.70
N LEU A 163 -18.69 -1.68 26.68
CA LEU A 163 -19.10 -2.75 25.77
C LEU A 163 -18.97 -2.29 24.31
N PHE A 164 -19.42 -1.07 24.02
CA PHE A 164 -19.35 -0.49 22.68
C PHE A 164 -17.90 -0.24 22.23
N ILE A 165 -17.02 0.27 23.10
CA ILE A 165 -15.60 0.44 22.79
C ILE A 165 -14.96 -0.92 22.49
N ASN A 166 -15.23 -1.95 23.30
CA ASN A 166 -14.70 -3.28 23.05
C ASN A 166 -15.25 -3.89 21.74
N LYS A 167 -16.51 -3.62 21.37
CA LYS A 167 -17.06 -3.95 20.05
C LYS A 167 -16.29 -3.30 18.90
N VAL A 168 -16.02 -1.99 19.01
CA VAL A 168 -15.25 -1.22 18.03
C VAL A 168 -13.83 -1.79 17.90
N ILE A 169 -13.19 -2.16 19.01
CA ILE A 169 -11.88 -2.82 19.02
C ILE A 169 -11.94 -4.16 18.28
N CYS A 170 -12.94 -5.02 18.56
CA CYS A 170 -13.10 -6.29 17.85
C CYS A 170 -13.30 -6.11 16.35
N LEU A 171 -14.19 -5.19 15.93
CA LEU A 171 -14.43 -4.90 14.51
C LEU A 171 -13.16 -4.39 13.82
N LYS A 172 -12.43 -3.47 14.47
CA LYS A 172 -11.13 -2.99 13.99
C LYS A 172 -10.11 -4.12 13.85
N ALA A 173 -10.06 -5.04 14.81
CA ALA A 173 -9.12 -6.17 14.83
C ALA A 173 -9.39 -7.19 13.71
N ILE A 174 -10.67 -7.39 13.36
CA ILE A 174 -11.08 -8.29 12.27
C ILE A 174 -10.95 -7.61 10.88
N GLY A 175 -10.71 -6.30 10.84
CA GLY A 175 -10.60 -5.52 9.60
C GLY A 175 -11.93 -4.97 9.06
N GLU A 176 -13.00 -5.08 9.84
CA GLU A 176 -14.36 -4.60 9.51
C GLU A 176 -14.50 -3.10 9.85
N TYR A 177 -13.62 -2.27 9.27
CA TYR A 177 -13.48 -0.85 9.58
C TYR A 177 -14.73 -0.03 9.24
N GLU A 178 -15.31 -0.25 8.06
CA GLU A 178 -16.51 0.44 7.59
C GLU A 178 -17.71 0.07 8.45
N LYS A 179 -17.82 -1.18 8.88
CA LYS A 179 -18.86 -1.64 9.80
C LYS A 179 -18.73 -0.97 11.18
N ALA A 180 -17.50 -0.84 11.70
CA ALA A 180 -17.25 -0.13 12.95
C ALA A 180 -17.69 1.35 12.87
N LEU A 181 -17.39 2.03 11.76
CA LEU A 181 -17.86 3.40 11.53
C LEU A 181 -19.37 3.49 11.38
N PHE A 182 -20.00 2.55 10.67
CA PHE A 182 -21.45 2.49 10.54
C PHE A 182 -22.13 2.34 11.91
N GLU A 183 -21.65 1.43 12.76
CA GLU A 183 -22.16 1.25 14.12
C GLU A 183 -21.95 2.52 14.98
N TYR A 184 -20.77 3.16 14.87
CA TYR A 184 -20.48 4.42 15.56
C TYR A 184 -21.43 5.55 15.14
N GLU A 185 -21.70 5.72 13.85
CA GLU A 185 -22.56 6.82 13.40
C GLU A 185 -24.04 6.58 13.67
N THR A 186 -24.49 5.32 13.61
CA THR A 186 -25.92 4.99 13.72
C THR A 186 -26.38 4.62 15.13
N LYS A 187 -25.49 4.08 15.97
CA LYS A 187 -25.87 3.53 17.29
C LYS A 187 -25.22 4.23 18.48
N CYS A 188 -24.12 4.96 18.31
CA CYS A 188 -23.49 5.67 19.41
C CYS A 188 -24.23 6.99 19.72
N PRO A 189 -24.79 7.17 20.93
CA PRO A 189 -25.39 8.44 21.33
C PRO A 189 -24.37 9.59 21.31
N ALA A 190 -24.85 10.80 21.03
CA ALA A 190 -23.98 11.98 20.85
C ALA A 190 -23.13 12.31 22.08
N GLU A 191 -23.66 12.07 23.29
CA GLU A 191 -22.98 12.29 24.56
C GLU A 191 -21.72 11.43 24.76
N TYR A 192 -21.68 10.24 24.13
CA TYR A 192 -20.53 9.34 24.24
C TYR A 192 -19.49 9.55 23.12
N LYS A 193 -19.81 10.32 22.08
CA LYS A 193 -18.88 10.57 20.96
C LYS A 193 -17.64 11.37 21.39
N SER A 194 -17.70 12.08 22.52
CA SER A 194 -16.57 12.76 23.15
C SER A 194 -15.80 11.89 24.15
N ASN A 195 -16.14 10.61 24.30
CA ASN A 195 -15.33 9.70 25.11
C ASN A 195 -13.94 9.55 24.48
N THR A 196 -12.89 9.79 25.28
CA THR A 196 -11.49 9.80 24.83
C THR A 196 -11.07 8.54 24.11
N GLU A 197 -11.37 7.36 24.68
CA GLU A 197 -10.95 6.10 24.08
C GLU A 197 -11.76 5.80 22.83
N LEU A 198 -13.08 6.00 22.86
CA LEU A 198 -13.91 5.78 21.68
C LEU A 198 -13.44 6.67 20.51
N ALA A 199 -13.26 7.97 20.76
CA ALA A 199 -12.79 8.91 19.74
C ALA A 199 -11.41 8.52 19.18
N PHE A 200 -10.49 8.04 20.05
CA PHE A 200 -9.19 7.53 19.63
C PHE A 200 -9.29 6.26 18.78
N GLN A 201 -10.15 5.30 19.17
CA GLN A 201 -10.39 4.08 18.38
C GLN A 201 -10.99 4.39 17.01
N ILE A 202 -11.91 5.35 16.92
CA ILE A 202 -12.48 5.82 15.65
C ILE A 202 -11.41 6.53 14.80
N ALA A 203 -10.53 7.33 15.41
CA ALA A 203 -9.41 7.93 14.70
C ALA A 203 -8.47 6.86 14.10
N LEU A 204 -8.18 5.79 14.84
CA LEU A 204 -7.39 4.66 14.34
C LEU A 204 -8.08 3.91 13.19
N ILE A 205 -9.41 3.75 13.24
CA ILE A 205 -10.17 3.16 12.14
C ILE A 205 -10.12 4.03 10.89
N GLN A 206 -10.34 5.34 11.04
CA GLN A 206 -10.26 6.30 9.93
C GLN A 206 -8.84 6.39 9.36
N TYR A 207 -7.82 6.26 10.21
CA TYR A 207 -6.43 6.10 9.81
C TYR A 207 -6.22 4.88 8.91
N LYS A 208 -6.74 3.70 9.30
CA LYS A 208 -6.65 2.47 8.47
C LYS A 208 -7.40 2.59 7.14
N LEU A 209 -8.49 3.35 7.11
CA LEU A 209 -9.22 3.70 5.89
C LEU A 209 -8.57 4.82 5.06
N GLN A 210 -7.39 5.32 5.46
CA GLN A 210 -6.67 6.43 4.82
C GLN A 210 -7.46 7.75 4.77
N ASN A 211 -8.47 7.90 5.63
CA ASN A 211 -9.24 9.13 5.76
C ASN A 211 -8.60 10.05 6.82
N TYR A 212 -7.43 10.60 6.47
CA TYR A 212 -6.58 11.32 7.43
C TYR A 212 -7.21 12.60 7.98
N ASP A 213 -8.08 13.26 7.22
CA ASP A 213 -8.82 14.45 7.68
C ASP A 213 -9.79 14.10 8.82
N ASN A 214 -10.62 13.08 8.61
CA ASN A 214 -11.52 12.62 9.65
C ASN A 214 -10.74 12.01 10.83
N ALA A 215 -9.65 11.28 10.55
CA ALA A 215 -8.81 10.73 11.60
C ALA A 215 -8.26 11.83 12.53
N LEU A 216 -7.79 12.96 11.96
CA LEU A 216 -7.36 14.12 12.76
C LEU A 216 -8.51 14.73 13.56
N LEU A 217 -9.71 14.84 12.97
CA LEU A 217 -10.90 15.36 13.66
C LEU A 217 -11.31 14.47 14.85
N SER A 218 -11.33 13.16 14.67
CA SER A 218 -11.66 12.21 15.75
C SER A 218 -10.56 12.22 16.82
N ASN A 219 -9.29 12.31 16.41
CA ASN A 219 -8.16 12.35 17.33
C ASN A 219 -8.08 13.68 18.10
N SER A 220 -8.53 14.79 17.51
CA SER A 220 -8.61 16.08 18.21
C SER A 220 -9.70 16.06 19.29
N ARG A 221 -10.86 15.45 19.01
CA ARG A 221 -11.90 15.21 20.03
C ARG A 221 -11.37 14.39 21.20
N ALA A 222 -10.62 13.32 20.90
CA ALA A 222 -9.97 12.52 21.93
C ALA A 222 -8.97 13.34 22.77
N LEU A 223 -8.22 14.24 22.14
CA LEU A 223 -7.25 15.10 22.83
C LEU A 223 -7.94 16.11 23.76
N GLU A 224 -9.05 16.70 23.32
CA GLU A 224 -9.84 17.67 24.08
C GLU A 224 -10.50 17.06 25.32
N SER A 225 -10.96 15.81 25.23
CA SER A 225 -11.60 15.08 26.34
C SER A 225 -10.60 14.38 27.27
N CYS A 226 -9.33 14.27 26.87
CA CYS A 226 -8.31 13.57 27.64
C CYS A 226 -7.80 14.41 28.81
N ALA A 227 -8.24 14.06 30.03
CA ALA A 227 -7.84 14.74 31.26
C ALA A 227 -6.46 14.30 31.78
N ASP A 228 -6.03 13.06 31.51
CA ASP A 228 -4.86 12.44 32.12
C ASP A 228 -3.58 12.55 31.25
N THR A 229 -2.44 12.67 31.93
CA THR A 229 -1.07 12.60 31.38
C THR A 229 -0.81 11.28 30.65
N PHE A 230 -1.56 10.21 30.95
CA PHE A 230 -1.40 8.90 30.30
C PHE A 230 -2.00 8.81 28.89
N CYS A 231 -3.16 9.43 28.63
CA CYS A 231 -3.82 9.34 27.31
C CYS A 231 -3.21 10.31 26.28
N LYS A 232 -2.78 11.52 26.71
CA LYS A 232 -2.28 12.56 25.80
C LYS A 232 -1.12 12.10 24.91
N PRO A 233 -0.10 11.38 25.40
CA PRO A 233 1.05 11.01 24.59
C PRO A 233 0.70 10.16 23.38
N LYS A 234 -0.17 9.15 23.54
CA LYS A 234 -0.60 8.28 22.44
C LYS A 234 -1.38 9.04 21.37
N ILE A 235 -2.25 9.95 21.80
CA ILE A 235 -3.04 10.81 20.92
C ILE A 235 -2.13 11.78 20.14
N ILE A 236 -1.17 12.42 20.81
CA ILE A 236 -0.18 13.32 20.17
C ILE A 236 0.72 12.55 19.20
N LEU A 237 1.15 11.34 19.57
CA LEU A 237 1.94 10.46 18.72
C LEU A 237 1.19 10.13 17.42
N LEU A 238 -0.12 9.84 17.50
CA LEU A 238 -0.97 9.64 16.33
C LEU A 238 -1.13 10.92 15.50
N ASN A 239 -1.31 12.10 16.13
CA ASN A 239 -1.36 13.37 15.39
C ASN A 239 -0.10 13.59 14.54
N GLY A 240 1.08 13.36 15.10
CA GLY A 240 2.33 13.47 14.35
C GLY A 240 2.35 12.55 13.12
N LEU A 241 1.89 11.30 13.29
CA LEU A 241 1.80 10.34 12.18
C LEU A 241 0.79 10.79 11.13
N LEU A 242 -0.40 11.25 11.53
CA LEU A 242 -1.45 11.72 10.63
C LEU A 242 -1.01 12.97 9.84
N TYR A 243 -0.33 13.93 10.48
CA TYR A 243 0.26 15.07 9.79
C TYR A 243 1.33 14.64 8.77
N ALA A 244 2.16 13.65 9.11
CA ALA A 244 3.13 13.09 8.19
C ALA A 244 2.47 12.44 6.94
N TYR A 245 1.36 11.70 7.12
CA TYR A 245 0.57 11.15 6.01
C TYR A 245 -0.04 12.23 5.10
N LYS A 246 -0.35 13.40 5.66
CA LYS A 246 -0.80 14.57 4.90
C LYS A 246 0.36 15.39 4.29
N CYS A 247 1.60 14.93 4.42
CA CYS A 247 2.81 15.67 4.05
C CYS A 247 2.98 17.03 4.77
N ASP A 248 2.29 17.22 5.90
CA ASP A 248 2.43 18.40 6.75
C ASP A 248 3.53 18.16 7.78
N TRP A 249 4.76 18.20 7.29
CA TRP A 249 5.95 17.89 8.09
C TRP A 249 6.17 18.90 9.22
N GLN A 250 5.69 20.14 9.06
CA GLN A 250 5.80 21.17 10.09
C GLN A 250 4.92 20.83 11.29
N ASN A 251 3.64 20.54 11.07
CA ASN A 251 2.75 20.14 12.16
C ASN A 251 3.12 18.76 12.74
N SER A 252 3.64 17.84 11.92
CA SER A 252 4.23 16.58 12.40
C SER A 252 5.37 16.83 13.39
N MET A 253 6.31 17.72 13.03
CA MET A 253 7.42 18.11 13.92
C MET A 253 6.93 18.79 15.20
N LEU A 254 5.93 19.67 15.12
CA LEU A 254 5.36 20.33 16.30
C LEU A 254 4.69 19.32 17.24
N ALA A 255 3.93 18.37 16.70
CA ALA A 255 3.32 17.29 17.48
C ALA A 255 4.39 16.48 18.22
N TYR A 256 5.43 16.00 17.52
CA TYR A 256 6.51 15.28 18.18
C TYR A 256 7.29 16.13 19.17
N LYS A 257 7.53 17.41 18.89
CA LYS A 257 8.14 18.33 19.87
C LYS A 257 7.29 18.46 21.14
N SER A 258 5.96 18.51 21.02
CA SER A 258 5.07 18.54 22.20
C SER A 258 5.10 17.22 22.99
N LEU A 259 5.30 16.10 22.29
CA LEU A 259 5.41 14.77 22.89
C LEU A 259 6.66 14.61 23.79
N SER A 260 7.71 15.41 23.56
CA SER A 260 8.94 15.37 24.38
C SER A 260 8.74 15.81 25.83
N GLN A 261 7.57 16.38 26.16
CA GLN A 261 7.24 16.78 27.53
C GLN A 261 6.95 15.57 28.43
N PHE A 262 6.74 14.39 27.84
CA PHE A 262 6.42 13.16 28.55
C PHE A 262 7.64 12.24 28.58
N ASP A 263 8.25 12.06 29.75
CA ASP A 263 9.54 11.37 29.93
C ASP A 263 9.58 9.99 29.25
N SER A 264 8.50 9.19 29.36
CA SER A 264 8.41 7.87 28.73
C SER A 264 8.41 7.89 27.19
N TYR A 265 8.14 9.04 26.57
CA TYR A 265 8.07 9.21 25.13
C TYR A 265 9.22 10.05 24.56
N THR A 266 10.11 10.60 25.39
CA THR A 266 11.20 11.49 24.96
C THR A 266 12.06 10.89 23.85
N GLN A 267 12.42 9.61 23.96
CA GLN A 267 13.23 8.94 22.93
C GLN A 267 12.47 8.85 21.59
N ILE A 268 11.24 8.34 21.60
CA ILE A 268 10.40 8.18 20.40
C ILE A 268 10.12 9.55 19.77
N SER A 269 9.78 10.54 20.60
CA SER A 269 9.60 11.93 20.22
C SER A 269 10.80 12.48 19.45
N ASN A 270 12.02 12.35 20.02
CA ASN A 270 13.24 12.84 19.38
C ASN A 270 13.52 12.14 18.05
N THR A 271 13.37 10.81 18.01
CA THR A 271 13.54 10.03 16.77
C THR A 271 12.53 10.47 15.70
N ASN A 272 11.25 10.57 16.05
CA ASN A 272 10.18 10.92 15.11
C ASN A 272 10.24 12.39 14.67
N PHE A 273 10.69 13.30 15.54
CA PHE A 273 10.99 14.69 15.19
C PHE A 273 12.12 14.76 14.15
N LEU A 274 13.23 14.03 14.34
CA LEU A 274 14.34 14.00 13.39
C LEU A 274 13.94 13.39 12.05
N LEU A 275 13.13 12.34 12.05
CA LEU A 275 12.55 11.74 10.85
C LEU A 275 11.68 12.75 10.09
N SER A 276 10.79 13.47 10.79
CA SER A 276 9.93 14.51 10.20
C SER A 276 10.74 15.70 9.67
N LYS A 277 11.79 16.12 10.39
CA LYS A 277 12.73 17.16 9.95
C LYS A 277 13.46 16.75 8.67
N LYS A 278 13.91 15.48 8.60
CA LYS A 278 14.53 14.92 7.39
C LYS A 278 13.54 14.95 6.23
N ALA A 279 12.28 14.59 6.46
CA ALA A 279 11.23 14.62 5.43
C ALA A 279 10.98 16.03 4.89
N ASN A 280 10.92 17.04 5.77
CA ASN A 280 10.75 18.44 5.39
C ASN A 280 11.90 18.99 4.51
N GLN A 281 13.07 18.35 4.56
CA GLN A 281 14.27 18.74 3.80
C GLN A 281 14.51 17.86 2.56
N LEU A 282 13.61 16.91 2.27
CA LEU A 282 13.76 16.03 1.12
C LEU A 282 13.70 16.83 -0.18
N LYS A 283 14.66 16.54 -1.06
CA LYS A 283 14.67 17.07 -2.43
C LYS A 283 14.10 16.03 -3.37
N ASN A 284 13.10 16.44 -4.14
CA ASN A 284 12.51 15.63 -5.17
C ASN A 284 13.38 15.63 -6.43
N LYS A 285 13.49 14.47 -7.06
CA LYS A 285 14.05 14.31 -8.40
C LYS A 285 13.07 14.82 -9.45
N SER A 286 13.59 15.40 -10.52
CA SER A 286 12.77 15.92 -11.61
C SER A 286 12.41 14.81 -12.60
N PRO A 287 11.11 14.49 -12.81
CA PRO A 287 10.71 13.51 -13.80
C PRO A 287 11.04 13.91 -15.24
N SER A 288 10.99 15.21 -15.56
CA SER A 288 11.33 15.70 -16.90
C SER A 288 12.82 15.54 -17.18
N LEU A 289 13.68 15.86 -16.20
CA LEU A 289 15.12 15.64 -16.32
C LEU A 289 15.44 14.16 -16.52
N ALA A 290 14.75 13.26 -15.79
CA ALA A 290 14.91 11.83 -15.98
C ALA A 290 14.58 11.39 -17.42
N GLY A 291 13.51 11.94 -18.00
CA GLY A 291 13.13 11.70 -19.40
C GLY A 291 14.17 12.20 -20.41
N VAL A 292 14.68 13.42 -20.22
CA VAL A 292 15.73 13.99 -21.09
C VAL A 292 17.03 13.18 -21.02
N LEU A 293 17.46 12.79 -19.82
CA LEU A 293 18.64 11.94 -19.66
C LEU A 293 18.47 10.59 -20.37
N SER A 294 17.26 10.03 -20.36
CA SER A 294 16.95 8.76 -21.03
C SER A 294 17.04 8.77 -22.55
N ILE A 295 17.31 9.91 -23.21
CA ILE A 295 17.74 9.93 -24.62
C ILE A 295 18.96 9.01 -24.80
N MET A 296 19.86 8.99 -23.82
CA MET A 296 20.87 7.94 -23.70
C MET A 296 20.25 6.79 -22.88
N PRO A 297 20.04 5.61 -23.47
CA PRO A 297 19.37 4.50 -22.79
C PRO A 297 19.96 4.22 -21.40
N GLY A 298 19.09 4.17 -20.39
CA GLY A 298 19.45 3.86 -19.01
C GLY A 298 19.83 5.06 -18.13
N LEU A 299 20.22 6.22 -18.68
CA LEU A 299 20.67 7.34 -17.82
C LEU A 299 19.56 7.92 -16.93
N GLY A 300 18.32 7.98 -17.40
CA GLY A 300 17.19 8.40 -16.55
C GLY A 300 16.92 7.42 -15.40
N TYR A 301 17.12 6.12 -15.62
CA TYR A 301 17.05 5.11 -14.57
C TYR A 301 18.18 5.26 -13.56
N ALA A 302 19.41 5.45 -14.03
CA ALA A 302 20.56 5.71 -13.17
C ALA A 302 20.34 6.96 -12.31
N TYR A 303 19.81 8.04 -12.89
CA TYR A 303 19.41 9.24 -12.17
C TYR A 303 18.39 8.94 -11.07
N SER A 304 17.40 8.08 -11.32
CA SER A 304 16.39 7.67 -10.32
C SER A 304 16.86 6.59 -9.33
N GLY A 305 18.11 6.11 -9.42
CA GLY A 305 18.67 5.08 -8.51
C GLY A 305 18.45 3.62 -8.93
N HIS A 306 17.84 3.38 -10.09
CA HIS A 306 17.57 2.04 -10.63
C HIS A 306 18.77 1.56 -11.47
N LYS A 307 19.84 1.12 -10.80
CA LYS A 307 21.12 0.82 -11.44
C LYS A 307 21.03 -0.38 -12.37
N GLN A 308 20.30 -1.43 -11.97
CA GLN A 308 20.19 -2.65 -12.76
C GLN A 308 19.32 -2.38 -14.00
N THR A 309 18.20 -1.65 -13.84
CA THR A 309 17.38 -1.19 -14.97
C THR A 309 18.16 -0.32 -15.96
N ALA A 310 19.06 0.54 -15.47
CA ALA A 310 19.91 1.35 -16.35
C ALA A 310 20.76 0.49 -17.28
N ILE A 311 21.38 -0.58 -16.74
CA ILE A 311 22.19 -1.53 -17.53
C ILE A 311 21.31 -2.33 -18.49
N SER A 312 20.18 -2.87 -18.02
CA SER A 312 19.21 -3.61 -18.85
C SER A 312 18.75 -2.76 -20.04
N SER A 313 18.43 -1.49 -19.81
CA SER A 313 18.01 -0.56 -20.85
C SER A 313 19.11 -0.31 -21.89
N LEU A 314 20.34 -0.08 -21.45
CA LEU A 314 21.47 0.11 -22.35
C LEU A 314 21.72 -1.13 -23.22
N LEU A 315 21.71 -2.32 -22.62
CA LEU A 315 21.95 -3.58 -23.34
C LEU A 315 20.84 -3.88 -24.33
N VAL A 316 19.57 -3.82 -23.92
CA VAL A 316 18.44 -4.15 -24.79
C VAL A 316 18.35 -3.19 -25.97
N ASN A 317 18.42 -1.88 -25.73
CA ASN A 317 18.38 -0.88 -26.81
C ASN A 317 19.63 -0.96 -27.70
N GLY A 318 20.82 -1.18 -27.12
CA GLY A 318 22.05 -1.32 -27.88
C GLY A 318 22.05 -2.54 -28.80
N LEU A 319 21.65 -3.71 -28.27
CA LEU A 319 21.58 -4.96 -29.04
C LEU A 319 20.50 -4.90 -30.12
N LEU A 320 19.31 -4.35 -29.83
CA LEU A 320 18.26 -4.20 -30.82
C LEU A 320 18.62 -3.18 -31.90
N ALA A 321 19.25 -2.06 -31.54
CA ALA A 321 19.76 -1.10 -32.52
C ALA A 321 20.81 -1.73 -33.44
N TYR A 322 21.75 -2.51 -32.87
CA TYR A 322 22.75 -3.24 -33.64
C TYR A 322 22.12 -4.29 -34.58
N ALA A 323 21.15 -5.07 -34.08
CA ALA A 323 20.43 -6.06 -34.87
C ALA A 323 19.62 -5.42 -36.00
N THR A 324 18.99 -4.27 -35.74
CA THR A 324 18.26 -3.48 -36.75
C THR A 324 19.21 -3.02 -37.85
N TYR A 325 20.32 -2.37 -37.46
CA TYR A 325 21.31 -1.86 -38.39
C TYR A 325 21.92 -2.96 -39.27
N THR A 326 22.36 -4.07 -38.67
CA THR A 326 22.96 -5.18 -39.42
C THR A 326 21.97 -5.89 -40.33
N SER A 327 20.70 -6.03 -39.91
CA SER A 327 19.65 -6.62 -40.75
C SER A 327 19.38 -5.79 -42.00
N PHE A 328 19.27 -4.46 -41.87
CA PHE A 328 19.10 -3.57 -43.03
C PHE A 328 20.35 -3.53 -43.92
N LYS A 329 21.55 -3.53 -43.31
CA LYS A 329 22.82 -3.57 -44.06
C LYS A 329 22.97 -4.85 -44.89
N ASN A 330 22.44 -5.97 -44.40
CA ASN A 330 22.47 -7.26 -45.07
C ASN A 330 21.21 -7.52 -45.93
N GLU A 331 20.42 -6.49 -46.23
CA GLU A 331 19.18 -6.57 -47.03
C GLU A 331 18.09 -7.51 -46.47
N ASN A 332 18.21 -7.91 -45.19
CA ASN A 332 17.18 -8.66 -44.48
C ASN A 332 16.14 -7.70 -43.90
N TYR A 333 15.34 -7.11 -44.79
CA TYR A 333 14.36 -6.10 -44.44
C TYR A 333 13.30 -6.59 -43.45
N GLY A 334 12.90 -7.87 -43.52
CA GLY A 334 11.92 -8.44 -42.59
C GLY A 334 12.42 -8.41 -41.14
N MET A 335 13.65 -8.89 -40.91
CA MET A 335 14.27 -8.83 -39.58
C MET A 335 14.59 -7.39 -39.17
N GLY A 336 15.00 -6.54 -40.12
CA GLY A 336 15.26 -5.12 -39.87
C GLY A 336 14.02 -4.37 -39.37
N ILE A 337 12.86 -4.59 -40.00
CA ILE A 337 11.59 -4.00 -39.56
C ILE A 337 11.19 -4.55 -38.19
N LEU A 338 11.26 -5.87 -37.99
CA LEU A 338 10.89 -6.51 -36.72
C LEU A 338 11.71 -5.98 -35.54
N THR A 339 13.03 -6.03 -35.67
CA THR A 339 13.96 -5.54 -34.64
C THR A 339 13.86 -4.03 -34.47
N GLY A 340 13.61 -3.28 -35.54
CA GLY A 340 13.38 -1.83 -35.49
C GLY A 340 12.14 -1.44 -34.70
N VAL A 341 11.00 -2.14 -34.90
CA VAL A 341 9.76 -1.91 -34.14
C VAL A 341 9.97 -2.19 -32.66
N PHE A 342 10.64 -3.30 -32.30
CA PHE A 342 10.98 -3.59 -30.91
C PHE A 342 11.98 -2.59 -30.34
N ASN A 343 13.01 -2.20 -31.09
CA ASN A 343 13.98 -1.20 -30.64
C ASN A 343 13.27 0.11 -30.30
N LEU A 344 12.37 0.58 -31.18
CA LEU A 344 11.61 1.79 -30.95
C LEU A 344 10.71 1.66 -29.71
N SER A 345 10.05 0.52 -29.51
CA SER A 345 9.17 0.32 -28.35
C SER A 345 9.94 0.29 -27.03
N PHE A 346 11.10 -0.38 -26.99
CA PHE A 346 11.99 -0.39 -25.82
C PHE A 346 12.66 0.96 -25.57
N TYR A 347 12.97 1.71 -26.62
CA TYR A 347 13.59 3.03 -26.52
C TYR A 347 12.62 4.04 -25.92
N ILE A 348 11.40 4.11 -26.47
CA ILE A 348 10.33 4.96 -25.92
C ILE A 348 9.93 4.46 -24.51
N GLY A 349 9.87 3.15 -24.29
CA GLY A 349 9.61 2.54 -22.99
C GLY A 349 10.64 2.95 -21.94
N ASN A 350 11.92 2.99 -22.28
CA ASN A 350 12.99 3.48 -21.40
C ASN A 350 12.80 4.96 -21.00
N ILE A 351 12.39 5.82 -21.92
CA ILE A 351 12.12 7.24 -21.63
C ILE A 351 10.90 7.35 -20.72
N TYR A 352 9.78 6.73 -21.11
CA TYR A 352 8.55 6.69 -20.32
C TYR A 352 8.83 6.19 -18.91
N GLY A 353 9.45 5.02 -18.78
CA GLY A 353 9.71 4.37 -17.52
C GLY A 353 10.66 5.14 -16.61
N ALA A 354 11.65 5.85 -17.14
CA ALA A 354 12.52 6.72 -16.36
C ALA A 354 11.79 7.93 -15.75
N THR A 355 10.82 8.50 -16.46
CA THR A 355 9.99 9.57 -15.88
C THR A 355 9.13 9.05 -14.73
N ILE A 356 8.58 7.84 -14.87
CA ILE A 356 7.79 7.17 -13.84
C ILE A 356 8.67 6.75 -12.65
N SER A 357 9.88 6.24 -12.89
CA SER A 357 10.80 5.83 -11.82
C SER A 357 11.25 7.01 -10.97
N ALA A 358 11.46 8.19 -11.56
CA ALA A 358 11.74 9.42 -10.83
C ALA A 358 10.57 9.85 -9.93
N LYS A 359 9.32 9.72 -10.40
CA LYS A 359 8.12 9.96 -9.56
C LYS A 359 8.04 8.97 -8.40
N ARG A 360 8.23 7.67 -8.68
CA ARG A 360 8.24 6.62 -7.65
C ARG A 360 9.33 6.84 -6.61
N PHE A 361 10.53 7.25 -7.03
CA PHE A 361 11.62 7.59 -6.13
C PHE A 361 11.21 8.69 -5.14
N ASN A 362 10.56 9.75 -5.62
CA ASN A 362 10.09 10.84 -4.76
C ASN A 362 9.05 10.37 -3.73
N GLN A 363 8.09 9.57 -4.18
CA GLN A 363 7.06 9.00 -3.32
C GLN A 363 7.65 8.05 -2.28
N GLN A 364 8.57 7.17 -2.67
CA GLN A 364 9.20 6.19 -1.77
C GLN A 364 10.07 6.83 -0.71
N GLN A 365 10.73 7.96 -1.01
CA GLN A 365 11.47 8.70 0.02
C GLN A 365 10.54 9.15 1.15
N GLN A 366 9.34 9.62 0.82
CA GLN A 366 8.33 10.03 1.81
C GLN A 366 7.75 8.81 2.54
N GLU A 367 7.29 7.81 1.80
CA GLU A 367 6.72 6.58 2.37
C GLU A 367 7.69 5.83 3.28
N SER A 368 8.99 5.82 2.96
CA SER A 368 10.01 5.19 3.81
C SER A 368 10.12 5.88 5.17
N ILE A 369 9.97 7.20 5.22
CA ILE A 369 9.95 7.94 6.49
C ILE A 369 8.65 7.65 7.24
N ILE A 370 7.51 7.71 6.55
CA ILE A 370 6.20 7.43 7.15
C ILE A 370 6.16 6.02 7.75
N LYS A 371 6.64 5.00 7.04
CA LYS A 371 6.74 3.62 7.56
C LYS A 371 7.61 3.52 8.81
N LYS A 372 8.67 4.32 8.92
CA LYS A 372 9.50 4.37 10.15
C LYS A 372 8.75 5.03 11.31
N LEU A 373 7.99 6.09 11.04
CA LEU A 373 7.12 6.73 12.03
C LEU A 373 6.01 5.78 12.49
N GLU A 374 5.38 5.06 11.56
CA GLU A 374 4.36 4.06 11.87
C GLU A 374 4.94 2.92 12.73
N TYR A 375 6.11 2.40 12.33
CA TYR A 375 6.79 1.35 13.08
C TYR A 375 7.12 1.76 14.52
N SER A 376 7.56 2.99 14.76
CA SER A 376 7.86 3.49 16.10
C SER A 376 6.60 3.82 16.93
N SER A 377 5.44 3.94 16.28
CA SER A 377 4.20 4.36 16.95
C SER A 377 3.33 3.20 17.46
N HIS A 378 3.51 1.98 16.94
CA HIS A 378 2.86 0.74 17.42
C HIS A 378 1.32 0.83 17.57
N PHE A 379 0.62 1.37 16.57
CA PHE A 379 -0.86 1.50 16.56
C PHE A 379 -1.62 0.37 15.86
#